data_AF-A0A957S9G3-F1
#
_entry.id   AF-A0A957S9G3-F1
#
_cell.length_a   1.000
_cell.length_b   1.000
_cell.length_c   1.000
_cell.angle_alpha   90.00
_cell.angle_beta   90.00
_cell.angle_gamma   90.00
#
_symmetry.space_group_name_H-M   'P 1'
#
loop_
_entity.id
_entity.type
_entity.pdbx_description
1 polymer ?
#
loop_
_entity_poly.entity_id
_entity_poly.type
_entity_poly.pdbx_seq_one_letter_code
_entity_poly.pdbx_strand_id
1 'polypeptide(L)'
;MSMDAALRERLVRFGQALINQETAKVVVTPQANHEGFWFGGGNLVEAPNGDFYLVGRYRNAGDSRLGLGAGERGLELAIFHSTDRGKHFAKVLAFAKADLEVGERTVLSIEGSALHFTAAGVELFVSTEKNNIGYPAGLEAY
;
A
#
# COMPACT_ATOMS: atom_id res chain seq x y z
N MET A 1 -5.13 25.66 -22.48
CA MET A 1 -6.52 25.89 -22.06
C MET A 1 -6.50 26.34 -20.61
N SER A 2 -7.17 27.44 -20.26
CA SER A 2 -7.29 27.90 -18.87
C SER A 2 -8.54 27.26 -18.26
N MET A 3 -8.42 26.69 -17.04
CA MET A 3 -9.55 26.12 -16.31
C MET A 3 -10.43 27.25 -15.76
N ASP A 4 -11.73 27.20 -16.04
CA ASP A 4 -12.72 28.13 -15.50
C ASP A 4 -12.66 28.20 -13.97
N ALA A 5 -12.81 29.42 -13.42
CA ALA A 5 -12.65 29.67 -11.99
C ALA A 5 -13.73 28.97 -11.15
N ALA A 6 -14.98 28.92 -11.65
CA ALA A 6 -16.07 28.23 -10.96
C ALA A 6 -15.90 26.71 -11.02
N LEU A 7 -15.38 26.17 -12.12
CA LEU A 7 -14.98 24.76 -12.20
C LEU A 7 -13.87 24.43 -11.21
N ARG A 8 -12.80 25.25 -11.14
CA ARG A 8 -11.72 25.09 -10.16
C ARG A 8 -12.25 25.03 -8.73
N GLU A 9 -13.11 25.97 -8.36
CA GLU A 9 -13.68 26.05 -7.01
C GLU A 9 -14.53 24.81 -6.66
N ARG A 10 -15.35 24.32 -7.61
CA ARG A 10 -16.12 23.09 -7.41
C ARG A 10 -15.24 21.87 -7.23
N LEU A 11 -14.16 21.74 -8.01
CA LEU A 11 -13.20 20.63 -7.87
C LEU A 11 -12.46 20.68 -6.53
N VAL A 12 -12.06 21.87 -6.08
CA VAL A 12 -11.43 22.06 -4.76
C VAL A 12 -12.39 21.63 -3.64
N ARG A 13 -13.64 22.11 -3.67
CA ARG A 13 -14.66 21.72 -2.68
C ARG A 13 -14.92 20.22 -2.71
N PHE A 14 -15.00 19.62 -3.89
CA PHE A 14 -15.19 18.17 -4.03
C PHE A 14 -14.01 17.40 -3.43
N GLY A 15 -12.76 17.78 -3.72
CA GLY A 15 -11.57 17.16 -3.14
C GLY A 15 -11.53 17.28 -1.61
N GLN A 16 -11.88 18.44 -1.07
CA GLN A 16 -11.97 18.68 0.38
C GLN A 16 -13.09 17.86 1.05
N ALA A 17 -14.19 17.60 0.34
CA ALA A 17 -15.26 16.74 0.82
C ALA A 17 -14.89 15.25 0.81
N LEU A 18 -14.03 14.81 -0.12
CA LEU A 18 -13.53 13.43 -0.17
C LEU A 18 -12.52 13.14 0.93
N ILE A 19 -11.57 14.06 1.16
CA ILE A 19 -10.53 13.93 2.19
C ILE A 19 -10.48 15.22 2.98
N ASN A 20 -11.16 15.24 4.13
CA ASN A 20 -11.03 16.34 5.08
C ASN A 20 -9.71 16.19 5.85
N GLN A 21 -8.66 16.84 5.36
CA GLN A 21 -7.31 16.79 5.94
C GLN A 21 -7.24 17.30 7.38
N GLU A 22 -8.12 18.22 7.79
CA GLU A 22 -8.13 18.78 9.15
C GLU A 22 -8.62 17.77 10.19
N THR A 23 -9.46 16.82 9.76
CA THR A 23 -10.06 15.81 10.63
C THR A 23 -9.53 14.40 10.39
N ALA A 24 -8.65 14.25 9.41
CA ALA A 24 -8.02 12.98 9.07
C ALA A 24 -7.20 12.46 10.26
N LYS A 25 -7.25 11.15 10.49
CA LYS A 25 -6.54 10.47 11.56
C LYS A 25 -5.61 9.43 10.98
N VAL A 26 -4.46 9.26 11.62
CA VAL A 26 -3.56 8.15 11.33
C VAL A 26 -4.21 6.87 11.85
N VAL A 27 -4.61 5.98 10.94
CA VAL A 27 -5.18 4.67 11.28
C VAL A 27 -4.13 3.56 11.37
N VAL A 28 -3.02 3.72 10.66
CA VAL A 28 -1.83 2.87 10.74
C VAL A 28 -0.61 3.77 10.86
N THR A 29 0.08 3.68 11.99
CA THR A 29 1.30 4.45 12.24
C THR A 29 2.43 3.94 11.34
N PRO A 30 3.20 4.82 10.68
CA PRO A 30 4.45 4.42 10.02
C PRO A 30 5.44 3.86 11.06
N GLN A 31 6.44 3.10 10.60
CA GLN A 31 7.47 2.56 11.50
C GLN A 31 8.33 3.65 12.18
N ALA A 32 8.46 4.81 11.54
CA ALA A 32 9.10 5.99 12.12
C ALA A 32 8.37 7.26 11.67
N ASN A 33 8.40 8.31 12.50
CA ASN A 33 7.79 9.61 12.20
C ASN A 33 8.81 10.54 11.53
N HIS A 34 9.25 10.19 10.32
CA HIS A 34 10.18 11.00 9.52
C HIS A 34 9.89 10.78 8.02
N GLU A 35 10.38 11.69 7.17
CA GLU A 35 10.22 11.61 5.73
C GLU A 35 10.57 10.23 5.15
N GLY A 36 9.73 9.77 4.22
CA GLY A 36 9.91 8.51 3.51
C GLY A 36 9.38 7.27 4.24
N PHE A 37 8.97 7.39 5.50
CA PHE A 37 8.29 6.30 6.21
C PHE A 37 6.78 6.41 6.04
N TRP A 38 6.15 5.36 5.50
CA TRP A 38 4.71 5.31 5.32
C TRP A 38 4.21 3.87 5.20
N PHE A 39 2.90 3.70 5.43
CA PHE A 39 2.18 2.46 5.16
C PHE A 39 1.18 2.69 4.03
N GLY A 40 1.14 1.80 3.04
CA GLY A 40 0.15 1.91 1.96
C GLY A 40 0.42 1.02 0.76
N GLY A 41 -0.15 1.40 -0.39
CA GLY A 41 -0.10 0.62 -1.62
C GLY A 41 -0.85 -0.71 -1.54
N GLY A 42 -1.96 -0.71 -0.80
CA GLY A 42 -3.00 -1.73 -0.88
C GLY A 42 -4.39 -1.13 -0.75
N ASN A 43 -5.37 -1.93 -0.35
CA ASN A 43 -6.77 -1.50 -0.26
C ASN A 43 -7.38 -1.74 1.13
N LEU A 44 -8.44 -0.98 1.42
CA LEU A 44 -9.41 -1.25 2.47
C LEU A 44 -10.57 -2.05 1.85
N VAL A 45 -10.99 -3.13 2.49
CA VAL A 45 -12.12 -3.95 2.07
C VAL A 45 -13.02 -4.26 3.26
N GLU A 46 -14.33 -4.24 3.02
CA GLU A 46 -15.34 -4.67 3.98
C GLU A 46 -15.63 -6.17 3.74
N ALA A 47 -15.47 -6.97 4.80
CA ALA A 47 -15.80 -8.38 4.80
C ALA A 47 -17.32 -8.60 4.91
N PRO A 48 -17.86 -9.78 4.57
CA PRO A 48 -19.31 -10.04 4.62
C PRO A 48 -19.96 -9.85 6.00
N ASN A 49 -19.19 -9.92 7.08
CA ASN A 49 -19.66 -9.69 8.45
C ASN A 49 -19.65 -8.20 8.86
N GLY A 50 -19.25 -7.29 7.96
CA GLY A 50 -19.14 -5.85 8.21
C GLY A 50 -17.81 -5.40 8.81
N ASP A 51 -16.89 -6.33 9.08
CA ASP A 51 -15.54 -5.98 9.53
C ASP A 51 -14.70 -5.39 8.39
N PHE A 52 -13.76 -4.53 8.75
CA PHE A 52 -12.86 -3.90 7.78
C PHE A 52 -11.48 -4.54 7.83
N TYR A 53 -10.91 -4.81 6.66
CA TYR A 53 -9.54 -5.27 6.50
C TYR A 53 -8.76 -4.30 5.63
N LEU A 54 -7.58 -3.89 6.10
CA LEU A 54 -6.68 -2.99 5.41
C LEU A 54 -5.37 -3.73 5.13
N VAL A 55 -5.02 -3.87 3.85
CA VAL A 55 -3.73 -4.42 3.43
C VAL A 55 -2.84 -3.34 2.85
N GLY A 56 -1.55 -3.49 3.04
CA GLY A 56 -0.54 -2.60 2.47
C GLY A 56 0.84 -3.03 2.89
N ARG A 57 1.85 -2.23 2.54
CA ARG A 57 3.22 -2.46 2.94
C ARG A 57 3.81 -1.28 3.69
N TYR A 58 4.73 -1.57 4.59
CA TYR A 58 5.61 -0.56 5.16
C TYR A 58 6.74 -0.22 4.19
N ARG A 59 6.97 1.08 4.00
CA ARG A 59 8.14 1.64 3.32
C ARG A 59 8.93 2.54 4.26
N ASN A 60 10.22 2.67 3.98
CA ASN A 60 11.14 3.56 4.67
C ASN A 60 11.78 4.56 3.68
N ALA A 61 12.60 5.46 4.22
CA ALA A 61 13.24 6.53 3.45
C ALA A 61 14.15 6.05 2.30
N GLY A 62 14.80 4.90 2.45
CA GLY A 62 15.70 4.36 1.41
C GLY A 62 14.94 3.91 0.17
N ASP A 63 13.74 3.35 0.35
CA ASP A 63 12.85 2.87 -0.71
C ASP A 63 12.30 3.98 -1.61
N SER A 64 12.19 5.19 -1.08
CA SER A 64 11.56 6.31 -1.79
C SER A 64 12.53 7.15 -2.64
N ARG A 65 13.86 7.05 -2.41
CA ARG A 65 14.81 8.05 -2.95
C ARG A 65 16.11 7.50 -3.55
N LEU A 66 16.57 6.29 -3.21
CA LEU A 66 17.97 5.89 -3.50
C LEU A 66 18.13 4.74 -4.51
N GLY A 67 17.05 4.28 -5.15
CA GLY A 67 17.10 3.15 -6.08
C GLY A 67 17.39 1.81 -5.39
N LEU A 68 17.44 0.73 -6.17
CA LEU A 68 17.44 -0.67 -5.71
C LEU A 68 18.55 -1.04 -4.70
N GLY A 69 19.61 -0.25 -4.57
CA GLY A 69 20.82 -0.62 -3.83
C GLY A 69 21.01 0.00 -2.44
N ALA A 70 20.14 0.90 -1.97
CA ALA A 70 20.47 1.77 -0.83
C ALA A 70 19.42 1.85 0.29
N GLY A 71 18.45 0.95 0.31
CA GLY A 71 17.48 0.85 1.40
C GLY A 71 16.76 -0.50 1.48
N GLU A 72 16.26 -0.84 2.66
CA GLU A 72 15.39 -2.00 2.82
C GLU A 72 14.00 -1.67 2.22
N ARG A 73 13.82 -1.93 0.91
CA ARG A 73 12.55 -1.69 0.20
C ARG A 73 11.45 -2.65 0.65
N GLY A 74 10.21 -2.16 0.77
CA GLY A 74 9.00 -2.94 1.02
C GLY A 74 9.17 -3.96 2.13
N LEU A 75 9.47 -3.47 3.33
CA LEU A 75 9.95 -4.26 4.47
C LEU A 75 9.01 -5.40 4.86
N GLU A 76 7.73 -5.06 4.94
CA GLU A 76 6.71 -5.92 5.50
C GLU A 76 5.39 -5.63 4.78
N LEU A 77 4.75 -6.66 4.25
CA LEU A 77 3.34 -6.63 3.90
C LEU A 77 2.55 -6.91 5.18
N ALA A 78 1.58 -6.06 5.51
CA ALA A 78 0.77 -6.24 6.71
C ALA A 78 -0.73 -6.12 6.40
N ILE A 79 -1.51 -6.93 7.11
CA ILE A 79 -2.96 -6.89 7.12
C ILE A 79 -3.41 -6.44 8.50
N PHE A 80 -4.27 -5.43 8.50
CA PHE A 80 -4.93 -4.93 9.69
C PHE A 80 -6.41 -5.23 9.63
N HIS A 81 -7.01 -5.44 10.80
CA HIS A 81 -8.42 -5.73 10.99
C HIS A 81 -9.05 -4.71 11.93
N SER A 82 -10.29 -4.34 11.62
CA SER A 82 -11.10 -3.44 12.42
C SER A 82 -12.52 -4.00 12.53
N THR A 83 -13.03 -4.06 13.75
CA THR A 83 -14.40 -4.48 14.08
C THR A 83 -15.29 -3.29 14.47
N ASP A 84 -14.81 -2.06 14.29
CA ASP A 84 -15.45 -0.83 14.78
C ASP A 84 -15.61 0.25 13.71
N ARG A 85 -15.76 -0.20 12.45
CA ARG A 85 -15.90 0.63 11.25
C ARG A 85 -14.69 1.53 11.00
N GLY A 86 -13.49 0.99 11.21
CA GLY A 86 -12.23 1.66 10.89
C GLY A 86 -11.79 2.72 11.90
N LYS A 87 -12.33 2.71 13.13
CA LYS A 87 -11.85 3.61 14.19
C LYS A 87 -10.52 3.12 14.74
N HIS A 88 -10.36 1.82 14.90
CA HIS A 88 -9.12 1.18 15.32
C HIS A 88 -8.78 0.01 14.40
N PHE A 89 -7.48 -0.15 14.13
CA PHE A 89 -6.94 -1.21 13.30
C PHE A 89 -5.88 -1.97 14.09
N ALA A 90 -6.07 -3.28 14.24
CA ALA A 90 -5.08 -4.17 14.84
C ALA A 90 -4.38 -4.96 13.74
N LYS A 91 -3.05 -5.06 13.78
CA LYS A 91 -2.30 -5.91 12.84
C LYS A 91 -2.64 -7.37 13.16
N VAL A 92 -3.12 -8.12 12.18
CA VAL A 92 -3.52 -9.53 12.33
C VAL A 92 -2.65 -10.49 11.55
N LEU A 93 -1.98 -10.01 10.50
CA LEU A 93 -1.05 -10.82 9.71
C LEU A 93 0.05 -9.94 9.14
N ALA A 94 1.25 -10.49 9.01
CA ALA A 94 2.38 -9.85 8.36
C ALA A 94 3.22 -10.87 7.62
N PHE A 95 3.85 -10.41 6.54
CA PHE A 95 4.79 -11.18 5.74
C PHE A 95 6.05 -10.35 5.55
N ALA A 96 7.19 -10.94 5.87
CA ALA A 96 8.49 -10.46 5.42
C ALA A 96 8.66 -10.78 3.92
N LYS A 97 9.67 -10.17 3.29
CA LYS A 97 10.00 -10.47 1.89
C LYS A 97 10.31 -11.94 1.63
N ALA A 98 10.96 -12.59 2.60
CA ALA A 98 11.29 -14.01 2.53
C ALA A 98 10.03 -14.90 2.41
N ASP A 99 8.93 -14.50 3.05
CA ASP A 99 7.66 -15.23 3.00
C ASP A 99 6.98 -15.11 1.62
N LEU A 100 7.44 -14.20 0.77
CA LEU A 100 6.86 -13.87 -0.55
C LEU A 100 7.76 -14.32 -1.71
N GLU A 101 8.84 -15.04 -1.43
CA GLU A 101 9.71 -15.63 -2.46
C GLU A 101 8.97 -16.67 -3.30
N VAL A 102 9.36 -16.79 -4.57
CA VAL A 102 8.75 -17.76 -5.51
C VAL A 102 9.83 -18.61 -6.14
N GLY A 103 9.91 -19.87 -5.70
CA GLY A 103 11.01 -20.76 -6.05
C GLY A 103 12.33 -20.21 -5.52
N GLU A 104 13.35 -20.13 -6.37
CA GLU A 104 14.67 -19.59 -6.02
C GLU A 104 14.77 -18.06 -6.17
N ARG A 105 13.64 -17.38 -6.42
CA ARG A 105 13.64 -15.93 -6.68
C ARG A 105 13.35 -15.15 -5.40
N THR A 106 14.35 -14.36 -5.00
CA THR A 106 14.27 -13.45 -3.87
C THR A 106 13.45 -12.20 -4.21
N VAL A 107 12.55 -11.83 -3.32
CA VAL A 107 11.81 -10.57 -3.40
C VAL A 107 12.73 -9.41 -3.03
N LEU A 108 12.95 -8.52 -4.00
CA LEU A 108 13.72 -7.29 -3.82
C LEU A 108 12.85 -6.21 -3.17
N SER A 109 11.61 -6.08 -3.63
CA SER A 109 10.65 -5.08 -3.18
C SER A 109 9.22 -5.59 -3.28
N ILE A 110 8.40 -5.20 -2.31
CA ILE A 110 6.94 -5.34 -2.38
C ILE A 110 6.43 -4.05 -3.02
N GLU A 111 5.63 -4.14 -4.09
CA GLU A 111 5.19 -2.98 -4.88
C GLU A 111 3.71 -2.65 -4.70
N GLY A 112 2.89 -3.65 -4.40
CA GLY A 112 1.47 -3.45 -4.14
C GLY A 112 0.79 -4.69 -3.62
N SER A 113 -0.42 -4.51 -3.10
CA SER A 113 -1.24 -5.61 -2.59
C SER A 113 -2.72 -5.33 -2.74
N ALA A 114 -3.53 -6.38 -2.78
CA ALA A 114 -4.98 -6.24 -2.71
C ALA A 114 -5.59 -7.44 -2.00
N LEU A 115 -6.55 -7.18 -1.12
CA LEU A 115 -7.45 -8.18 -0.57
C LEU A 115 -8.76 -8.20 -1.36
N HIS A 116 -9.23 -9.40 -1.64
CA HIS A 116 -10.52 -9.64 -2.29
C HIS A 116 -11.28 -10.73 -1.53
N PHE A 117 -12.42 -10.37 -0.96
CA PHE A 117 -13.32 -11.32 -0.32
C PHE A 117 -14.27 -11.90 -1.37
N THR A 118 -14.33 -13.23 -1.43
CA THR A 118 -15.18 -13.99 -2.34
C THR A 118 -16.07 -14.94 -1.56
N ALA A 119 -17.06 -15.54 -2.23
CA ALA A 119 -17.87 -16.60 -1.62
C ALA A 119 -17.08 -17.86 -1.25
N ALA A 120 -15.92 -18.09 -1.89
CA ALA A 120 -15.06 -19.26 -1.65
C ALA A 120 -13.98 -19.02 -0.58
N GLY A 121 -13.77 -17.77 -0.16
CA GLY A 121 -12.71 -17.40 0.78
C GLY A 121 -12.11 -16.03 0.47
N VAL A 122 -10.91 -15.80 0.98
CA VAL A 122 -10.19 -14.53 0.84
C VAL A 122 -8.97 -14.74 -0.04
N GLU A 123 -8.82 -13.88 -1.05
CA GLU A 123 -7.65 -13.84 -1.92
C GLU A 123 -6.76 -12.67 -1.51
N LEU A 124 -5.45 -12.94 -1.46
CA LEU A 124 -4.42 -11.92 -1.28
C LEU A 124 -3.57 -11.86 -2.56
N PHE A 125 -3.69 -10.76 -3.29
CA PHE A 125 -2.84 -10.45 -4.43
C PHE A 125 -1.64 -9.64 -3.95
N VAL A 126 -0.44 -10.04 -4.36
CA VAL A 126 0.81 -9.35 -4.01
C VAL A 126 1.62 -9.12 -5.27
N SER A 127 1.96 -7.86 -5.53
CA SER A 127 2.92 -7.47 -6.56
C SER A 127 4.29 -7.28 -5.92
N THR A 128 5.30 -7.93 -6.46
CA THR A 128 6.69 -7.87 -5.97
C THR A 128 7.66 -7.74 -7.13
N GLU A 129 8.70 -6.95 -6.94
CA GLU A 129 9.92 -7.00 -7.75
C GLU A 129 10.81 -8.14 -7.25
N LYS A 130 11.36 -8.95 -8.16
CA LYS A 130 12.18 -10.13 -7.82
C LYS A 130 13.49 -10.11 -8.58
N ASN A 131 14.51 -10.73 -8.01
CA ASN A 131 15.77 -10.94 -8.72
C ASN A 131 15.58 -11.83 -9.96
N ASN A 132 16.51 -11.73 -10.91
CA ASN A 132 16.56 -12.56 -12.11
C ASN A 132 15.28 -12.49 -12.99
N ILE A 133 14.49 -11.42 -12.85
CA ILE A 133 13.41 -11.06 -13.76
C ILE A 133 13.74 -9.65 -14.27
N GLY A 134 14.34 -9.58 -15.46
CA GLY A 134 14.57 -8.32 -16.14
C GLY A 134 13.29 -7.79 -16.79
N TYR A 135 13.38 -6.57 -17.29
CA TYR A 135 12.36 -6.04 -18.19
C TYR A 135 12.22 -6.92 -19.44
N PRO A 136 11.06 -6.86 -20.11
CA PRO A 136 10.86 -7.54 -21.39
C PRO A 136 11.96 -7.18 -22.39
N ALA A 137 12.24 -8.09 -23.32
CA ALA A 137 13.27 -7.89 -24.34
C ALA A 137 13.04 -6.58 -25.13
N GLY A 138 14.08 -5.77 -25.26
CA GLY A 138 14.03 -4.44 -25.89
C GLY A 138 13.65 -3.29 -24.94
N LEU A 139 13.41 -3.57 -23.66
CA LEU A 139 13.13 -2.56 -22.61
C LEU A 139 14.17 -2.59 -21.48
N GLU A 140 15.32 -3.24 -21.66
CA GLU A 140 16.33 -3.44 -20.60
C GLU A 140 16.98 -2.13 -20.09
N ALA A 141 16.78 -1.02 -20.80
CA ALA A 141 17.30 0.29 -20.44
C ALA A 141 16.36 1.13 -19.55
N TYR A 142 15.13 0.66 -19.32
CA TYR A 142 14.15 1.25 -18.40
C TYR A 142 14.12 0.48 -17.07
#